data_AF-A0A965QYY2-F1
#
_entry.id   AF-A0A965QYY2-F1
#
_cell.length_a   1.000
_cell.length_b   1.000
_cell.length_c   1.000
_cell.angle_alpha   90.00
_cell.angle_beta   90.00
_cell.angle_gamma   90.00
#
_symmetry.space_group_name_H-M   'P 1'
#
loop_
_entity.id
_entity.type
_entity.pdbx_description
1 polymer ?
#
loop_
_entity_poly.entity_id
_entity_poly.type
_entity_poly.pdbx_seq_one_letter_code
_entity_poly.pdbx_strand_id
1 'polypeptide(L)'
;MKPISHILVFVALAVASFTASANAAEAALAKPDMAKGEATFAAVCAACHGADGNSGTPSFPKLAQQHPEYLIKQLQEFKSGKRDNAVMKGFATALSDEDMRNISFWVSSKAAKPGFAKNKDLVALGEKIYRGGIADRQIPACSGCHSPSGAGIPSQYPRVSGQHAEYAAAQLTAFRGGLRNNSAQMSQIAAKLNDREIQALADYVAGLR
;
A
#
# COMPACT_ATOMS: atom_id res chain seq x y z
N MET A 1 -20.30 73.35 -40.39
CA MET A 1 -19.34 73.85 -41.41
C MET A 1 -17.94 73.45 -40.94
N LYS A 2 -17.22 72.64 -41.73
CA LYS A 2 -15.81 72.20 -41.52
C LYS A 2 -14.87 73.43 -41.63
N PRO A 3 -13.66 73.50 -41.02
CA PRO A 3 -12.54 72.57 -41.33
C PRO A 3 -11.56 72.24 -40.18
N ILE A 4 -10.98 71.02 -40.17
CA ILE A 4 -9.59 70.65 -40.53
C ILE A 4 -8.51 71.36 -39.70
N SER A 5 -7.78 70.61 -38.87
CA SER A 5 -6.31 70.74 -38.84
C SER A 5 -5.65 69.50 -38.24
N HIS A 6 -4.67 68.99 -38.96
CA HIS A 6 -3.84 67.83 -38.67
C HIS A 6 -2.81 68.14 -37.59
N ILE A 7 -2.66 67.27 -36.60
CA ILE A 7 -1.39 67.13 -35.86
C ILE A 7 -1.06 65.64 -35.78
N LEU A 8 -0.05 65.28 -36.58
CA LEU A 8 0.73 64.05 -36.48
C LEU A 8 1.60 64.15 -35.21
N VAL A 9 1.41 63.25 -34.25
CA VAL A 9 2.41 62.96 -33.21
C VAL A 9 2.75 61.49 -33.30
N PHE A 10 3.98 61.24 -33.74
CA PHE A 10 4.69 59.98 -33.57
C PHE A 10 4.84 59.68 -32.07
N VAL A 11 4.28 58.56 -31.59
CA VAL A 11 4.66 57.98 -30.31
C VAL A 11 5.29 56.62 -30.58
N ALA A 12 6.54 56.51 -30.17
CA ALA A 12 7.39 55.36 -30.30
C ALA A 12 6.99 54.22 -29.35
N LEU A 13 6.98 53.01 -29.91
CA LEU A 13 7.63 51.79 -29.40
C LEU A 13 7.75 51.59 -27.87
N ALA A 14 6.91 50.70 -27.34
CA ALA A 14 7.29 49.67 -26.35
C ALA A 14 6.13 48.68 -26.14
N VAL A 15 5.97 47.71 -27.05
CA VAL A 15 5.10 46.56 -26.77
C VAL A 15 5.90 45.60 -25.89
N ALA A 16 5.68 45.65 -24.59
CA ALA A 16 6.19 44.66 -23.66
C ALA A 16 5.50 43.31 -23.93
N SER A 17 6.24 42.37 -24.53
CA SER A 17 5.80 40.99 -24.72
C SER A 17 5.65 40.29 -23.36
N PHE A 18 4.44 40.32 -22.80
CA PHE A 18 4.04 39.39 -21.74
C PHE A 18 3.63 38.07 -22.38
N THR A 19 4.60 37.23 -22.74
CA THR A 19 4.31 35.82 -23.03
C THR A 19 4.16 35.09 -21.71
N ALA A 20 2.92 34.93 -21.28
CA ALA A 20 2.53 34.03 -20.21
C ALA A 20 2.81 32.57 -20.65
N SER A 21 3.96 32.02 -20.25
CA SER A 21 4.22 30.58 -20.34
C SER A 21 3.68 29.89 -19.09
N ALA A 22 2.36 29.90 -18.93
CA ALA A 22 1.66 28.99 -18.02
C ALA A 22 1.35 27.70 -18.77
N ASN A 23 2.34 26.82 -18.91
CA ASN A 23 2.15 25.45 -19.39
C ASN A 23 3.24 24.52 -18.82
N ALA A 24 3.28 24.41 -17.50
CA ALA A 24 3.69 23.16 -16.88
C ALA A 24 2.41 22.37 -16.61
N ALA A 25 1.87 21.77 -17.67
CA ALA A 25 0.91 20.69 -17.52
C ALA A 25 1.60 19.63 -16.65
N GLU A 26 1.04 19.40 -15.46
CA GLU A 26 1.38 18.28 -14.61
C GLU A 26 1.31 17.04 -15.50
N ALA A 27 2.47 16.46 -15.83
CA ALA A 27 2.55 15.32 -16.73
C ALA A 27 1.69 14.22 -16.11
N ALA A 28 0.52 13.97 -16.70
CA ALA A 28 -0.38 12.93 -16.25
C ALA A 28 0.44 11.63 -16.19
N LEU A 29 0.59 11.06 -14.99
CA LEU A 29 1.33 9.82 -14.80
C LEU A 29 0.78 8.79 -15.79
N ALA A 30 1.66 8.29 -16.67
CA ALA A 30 1.29 7.30 -17.67
C ALA A 30 0.55 6.13 -17.02
N LYS A 31 -0.45 5.56 -17.71
CA LYS A 31 -1.16 4.38 -17.21
C LYS A 31 -0.16 3.24 -16.92
N PRO A 32 -0.36 2.43 -15.88
CA PRO A 32 0.53 1.30 -15.61
C PRO A 32 0.58 0.34 -16.81
N ASP A 33 1.78 -0.11 -17.16
CA ASP A 33 1.96 -1.16 -18.17
C ASP A 33 1.73 -2.53 -17.51
N MET A 34 0.54 -3.07 -17.71
CA MET A 34 0.12 -4.34 -17.11
C MET A 34 0.89 -5.54 -17.69
N ALA A 35 1.29 -5.50 -18.96
CA ALA A 35 2.03 -6.58 -19.60
C ALA A 35 3.47 -6.64 -19.10
N LYS A 36 4.11 -5.47 -18.97
CA LYS A 36 5.42 -5.36 -18.31
C LYS A 36 5.33 -5.77 -16.84
N GLY A 37 4.30 -5.33 -16.12
CA GLY A 37 4.05 -5.72 -14.73
C GLY A 37 3.94 -7.24 -14.53
N GLU A 38 3.20 -7.92 -15.42
CA GLU A 38 3.09 -9.38 -15.47
C GLU A 38 4.44 -10.06 -15.68
N ALA A 39 5.16 -9.64 -16.74
CA ALA A 39 6.43 -10.23 -17.11
C ALA A 39 7.48 -10.09 -15.99
N THR A 40 7.59 -8.91 -15.39
CA THR A 40 8.54 -8.68 -14.28
C THR A 40 8.12 -9.47 -13.04
N PHE A 41 6.83 -9.49 -12.70
CA PHE A 41 6.36 -10.26 -11.54
C PHE A 41 6.61 -11.77 -11.71
N ALA A 42 6.36 -12.31 -12.90
CA ALA A 42 6.65 -13.71 -13.22
C ALA A 42 8.14 -14.02 -13.08
N ALA A 43 9.02 -13.11 -13.51
CA ALA A 43 10.46 -13.30 -13.47
C ALA A 43 11.06 -13.27 -12.05
N VAL A 44 10.57 -12.38 -11.16
CA VAL A 44 11.26 -12.12 -9.88
C VAL A 44 10.41 -12.30 -8.62
N CYS A 45 9.08 -12.38 -8.73
CA CYS A 45 8.18 -12.42 -7.56
C CYS A 45 7.46 -13.76 -7.39
N ALA A 46 7.08 -14.40 -8.51
CA ALA A 46 6.16 -15.54 -8.53
C ALA A 46 6.66 -16.76 -7.74
N ALA A 47 7.97 -16.98 -7.65
CA ALA A 47 8.57 -18.09 -6.91
C ALA A 47 8.19 -18.10 -5.42
N CYS A 48 8.03 -16.91 -4.81
CA CYS A 48 7.67 -16.80 -3.39
C CYS A 48 6.20 -16.39 -3.21
N HIS A 49 5.70 -15.48 -4.05
CA HIS A 49 4.36 -14.89 -3.88
C HIS A 49 3.26 -15.62 -4.66
N GLY A 50 3.60 -16.67 -5.41
CA GLY A 50 2.69 -17.39 -6.31
C GLY A 50 2.50 -16.66 -7.63
N ALA A 51 2.22 -17.40 -8.70
CA ALA A 51 2.11 -16.85 -10.06
C ALA A 51 1.06 -15.74 -10.20
N ASP A 52 0.00 -15.75 -9.38
CA ASP A 52 -1.07 -14.75 -9.36
C ASP A 52 -1.04 -13.89 -8.09
N GLY A 53 0.04 -13.92 -7.31
CA GLY A 53 0.12 -13.25 -6.01
C GLY A 53 -0.62 -13.97 -4.88
N ASN A 54 -1.18 -15.17 -5.09
CA ASN A 54 -1.73 -16.01 -4.03
C ASN A 54 -0.71 -17.05 -3.57
N SER A 55 0.24 -16.65 -2.72
CA SER A 55 1.29 -17.55 -2.23
C SER A 55 0.71 -18.79 -1.54
N GLY A 56 1.26 -19.96 -1.89
CA GLY A 56 0.97 -21.22 -1.20
C GLY A 56 1.78 -21.43 0.08
N THR A 57 2.85 -20.65 0.28
CA THR A 57 3.75 -20.77 1.43
C THR A 57 3.31 -19.78 2.52
N PRO A 58 2.93 -20.22 3.73
CA PRO A 58 2.34 -19.34 4.75
C PRO A 58 3.23 -18.18 5.22
N SER A 59 4.54 -18.32 5.14
CA SER A 59 5.51 -17.27 5.53
C SER A 59 5.65 -16.16 4.47
N PHE A 60 5.25 -16.41 3.22
CA PHE A 60 5.28 -15.42 2.15
C PHE A 60 3.89 -14.80 1.98
N PRO A 61 3.75 -13.47 2.05
CA PRO A 61 2.44 -12.84 1.99
C PRO A 61 1.75 -13.05 0.64
N LYS A 62 0.43 -13.18 0.70
CA LYS A 62 -0.45 -12.97 -0.46
C LYS A 62 -0.44 -11.49 -0.85
N LEU A 63 -0.27 -11.24 -2.14
CA LEU A 63 -0.23 -9.91 -2.77
C LEU A 63 -1.46 -9.64 -3.65
N ALA A 64 -2.14 -10.70 -4.10
CA ALA A 64 -3.37 -10.59 -4.90
C ALA A 64 -4.42 -9.71 -4.19
N GLN A 65 -5.07 -8.83 -4.96
CA GLN A 65 -6.10 -7.90 -4.48
C GLN A 65 -5.67 -6.95 -3.33
N GLN A 66 -4.37 -6.82 -3.08
CA GLN A 66 -3.87 -5.75 -2.22
C GLN A 66 -4.06 -4.40 -2.93
N HIS A 67 -4.00 -3.29 -2.18
CA HIS A 67 -4.01 -1.96 -2.79
C HIS A 67 -2.66 -1.69 -3.49
N PRO A 68 -2.65 -1.27 -4.76
CA PRO A 68 -1.41 -1.09 -5.51
C PRO A 68 -0.52 -0.03 -4.86
N GLU A 69 -1.07 1.05 -4.32
CA GLU A 69 -0.31 2.11 -3.64
C GLU A 69 0.34 1.61 -2.35
N TYR A 70 -0.31 0.68 -1.64
CA TYR A 70 0.30 0.03 -0.49
C TYR A 70 1.50 -0.83 -0.93
N LEU A 71 1.38 -1.61 -2.00
CA LEU A 71 2.47 -2.42 -2.52
C LEU A 71 3.65 -1.57 -3.00
N ILE A 72 3.39 -0.48 -3.74
CA ILE A 72 4.41 0.48 -4.16
C ILE A 72 5.15 1.03 -2.93
N LYS A 73 4.41 1.52 -1.93
CA LYS A 73 5.01 1.99 -0.67
C LYS A 73 5.88 0.92 -0.01
N GLN A 74 5.41 -0.33 0.05
CA GLN A 74 6.19 -1.40 0.68
C GLN A 74 7.47 -1.71 -0.10
N LEU A 75 7.42 -1.77 -1.44
CA LEU A 75 8.61 -1.98 -2.27
C LEU A 75 9.62 -0.85 -2.12
N GLN A 76 9.17 0.40 -2.14
CA GLN A 76 10.02 1.57 -1.92
C GLN A 76 10.65 1.57 -0.52
N GLU A 77 9.89 1.21 0.50
CA GLU A 77 10.40 1.15 1.88
C GLU A 77 11.34 -0.03 2.14
N PHE A 78 11.18 -1.15 1.42
CA PHE A 78 12.19 -2.21 1.41
C PHE A 78 13.48 -1.74 0.71
N LYS A 79 13.36 -1.09 -0.46
CA LYS A 79 14.50 -0.53 -1.21
C LYS A 79 15.30 0.46 -0.38
N SER A 80 14.63 1.37 0.32
CA SER A 80 15.27 2.37 1.17
C SER A 80 15.75 1.83 2.53
N GLY A 81 15.33 0.62 2.91
CA GLY A 81 15.59 0.05 4.25
C GLY A 81 14.68 0.59 5.36
N LYS A 82 13.68 1.42 5.06
CA LYS A 82 12.70 1.90 6.05
C LYS A 82 11.81 0.76 6.56
N ARG A 83 11.58 -0.26 5.74
CA ARG A 83 11.06 -1.56 6.17
C ARG A 83 12.18 -2.56 6.03
N ASP A 84 12.72 -3.02 7.15
CA ASP A 84 13.86 -3.94 7.12
C ASP A 84 13.45 -5.37 6.77
N ASN A 85 14.11 -5.93 5.75
CA ASN A 85 14.05 -7.33 5.35
C ASN A 85 15.11 -7.56 4.26
N ALA A 86 16.19 -8.25 4.59
CA ALA A 86 17.32 -8.43 3.67
C ALA A 86 16.91 -9.09 2.33
N VAL A 87 15.99 -10.06 2.37
CA VAL A 87 15.50 -10.77 1.18
C VAL A 87 14.79 -9.78 0.24
N MET A 88 13.74 -9.11 0.73
CA MET A 88 12.96 -8.19 -0.08
C MET A 88 13.75 -6.95 -0.48
N LYS A 89 14.71 -6.50 0.34
CA LYS A 89 15.61 -5.40 -0.03
C LYS A 89 16.41 -5.75 -1.29
N GLY A 90 16.99 -6.95 -1.38
CA GLY A 90 17.75 -7.40 -2.56
C GLY A 90 16.94 -7.36 -3.84
N PHE A 91 15.67 -7.79 -3.80
CA PHE A 91 14.77 -7.69 -4.96
C PHE A 91 14.34 -6.24 -5.24
N ALA A 92 13.95 -5.49 -4.20
CA ALA A 92 13.43 -4.14 -4.37
C ALA A 92 14.49 -3.16 -4.89
N THR A 93 15.76 -3.34 -4.56
CA THR A 93 16.85 -2.48 -5.07
C THR A 93 17.08 -2.60 -6.57
N ALA A 94 16.71 -3.73 -7.19
CA ALA A 94 16.84 -3.94 -8.63
C ALA A 94 15.69 -3.35 -9.44
N LEU A 95 14.60 -2.92 -8.79
CA LEU A 95 13.41 -2.40 -9.47
C LEU A 95 13.49 -0.88 -9.65
N SER A 96 13.09 -0.41 -10.83
CA SER A 96 12.76 1.00 -11.03
C SER A 96 11.40 1.34 -10.38
N ASP A 97 11.12 2.62 -10.15
CA ASP A 97 9.83 3.05 -9.60
C ASP A 97 8.68 2.72 -10.56
N GLU A 98 8.95 2.73 -11.87
CA GLU A 98 8.01 2.30 -12.90
C GLU A 98 7.71 0.80 -12.80
N ASP A 99 8.73 -0.04 -12.61
CA ASP A 99 8.53 -1.49 -12.43
C ASP A 99 7.72 -1.77 -11.16
N MET A 100 8.04 -1.12 -10.04
CA MET A 100 7.27 -1.24 -8.80
C MET A 100 5.80 -0.90 -9.01
N ARG A 101 5.52 0.15 -9.78
CA ARG A 101 4.16 0.55 -10.12
C ARG A 101 3.47 -0.48 -11.01
N ASN A 102 4.09 -0.88 -12.12
CA ASN A 102 3.53 -1.84 -13.07
C ASN A 102 3.21 -3.18 -12.40
N ILE A 103 4.16 -3.72 -11.63
CA ILE A 103 3.98 -4.95 -10.84
C ILE A 103 2.82 -4.81 -9.86
N SER A 104 2.80 -3.72 -9.09
CA SER A 104 1.80 -3.51 -8.03
C SER A 104 0.39 -3.42 -8.62
N PHE A 105 0.18 -2.68 -9.70
CA PHE A 105 -1.11 -2.61 -10.37
C PHE A 105 -1.52 -3.95 -10.99
N TRP A 106 -0.57 -4.67 -11.61
CA TRP A 106 -0.86 -5.98 -12.18
C TRP A 106 -1.28 -7.01 -11.12
N VAL A 107 -0.51 -7.19 -10.05
CA VAL A 107 -0.81 -8.21 -9.03
C VAL A 107 -2.08 -7.86 -8.24
N SER A 108 -2.33 -6.56 -8.02
CA SER A 108 -3.55 -6.08 -7.36
C SER A 108 -4.81 -6.38 -8.18
N SER A 109 -4.70 -6.53 -9.50
CA SER A 109 -5.82 -6.91 -10.37
C SER A 109 -6.17 -8.41 -10.28
N LYS A 110 -5.32 -9.24 -9.67
CA LYS A 110 -5.60 -10.66 -9.46
C LYS A 110 -6.55 -10.84 -8.28
N ALA A 111 -7.51 -11.75 -8.41
CA ALA A 111 -8.46 -12.05 -7.34
C ALA A 111 -7.76 -12.75 -6.17
N ALA A 112 -8.02 -12.29 -4.94
CA ALA A 112 -7.49 -12.96 -3.75
C ALA A 112 -8.23 -14.27 -3.51
N LYS A 113 -7.47 -15.34 -3.27
CA LYS A 113 -8.02 -16.63 -2.82
C LYS A 113 -8.35 -16.55 -1.33
N PRO A 114 -9.56 -16.98 -0.92
CA PRO A 114 -9.92 -17.03 0.49
C PRO A 114 -8.88 -17.78 1.32
N GLY A 115 -8.66 -17.31 2.55
CA GLY A 115 -7.97 -18.08 3.58
C GLY A 115 -8.96 -18.71 4.55
N PHE A 116 -8.43 -19.37 5.57
CA PHE A 116 -9.23 -20.02 6.61
C PHE A 116 -8.57 -19.82 7.97
N ALA A 117 -9.39 -19.45 8.96
CA ALA A 117 -9.03 -19.59 10.37
C ALA A 117 -9.06 -21.08 10.74
N LYS A 118 -8.15 -21.51 11.60
CA LYS A 118 -7.99 -22.94 11.95
C LYS A 118 -8.35 -23.24 13.39
N ASN A 119 -8.29 -22.27 14.30
CA ASN A 119 -8.47 -22.49 15.73
C ASN A 119 -9.74 -21.79 16.24
N LYS A 120 -10.72 -22.58 16.69
CA LYS A 120 -12.03 -22.09 17.15
C LYS A 120 -11.96 -21.14 18.36
N ASP A 121 -11.05 -21.39 19.29
CA ASP A 121 -10.94 -20.54 20.49
C ASP A 121 -10.21 -19.23 20.17
N LEU A 122 -9.20 -19.30 19.30
CA LEU A 122 -8.45 -18.14 18.85
C LEU A 122 -9.28 -17.26 17.91
N VAL A 123 -10.08 -17.83 17.00
CA VAL A 123 -10.89 -17.04 16.06
C VAL A 123 -11.95 -16.22 16.78
N ALA A 124 -12.58 -16.75 17.84
CA ALA A 124 -13.57 -16.02 18.64
C ALA A 124 -12.93 -14.85 19.41
N LEU A 125 -11.74 -15.07 19.99
CA LEU A 125 -10.97 -14.00 20.62
C LEU A 125 -10.52 -12.95 19.58
N GLY A 126 -10.03 -13.40 18.44
CA GLY A 126 -9.56 -12.57 17.35
C GLY A 126 -10.68 -11.69 16.80
N GLU A 127 -11.88 -12.23 16.62
CA GLU A 127 -13.07 -11.47 16.22
C GLU A 127 -13.40 -10.37 17.22
N LYS A 128 -13.44 -10.71 18.52
CA LYS A 128 -13.74 -9.76 19.60
C LYS A 128 -12.77 -8.58 19.58
N ILE A 129 -11.47 -8.86 19.45
CA ILE A 129 -10.44 -7.81 19.40
C ILE A 129 -10.51 -7.03 18.07
N TYR A 130 -10.70 -7.72 16.95
CA TYR A 130 -10.74 -7.08 15.64
C TYR A 130 -11.90 -6.07 15.53
N ARG A 131 -13.08 -6.46 16.02
CA ARG A 131 -14.31 -5.65 15.93
C ARG A 131 -14.45 -4.66 17.08
N GLY A 132 -13.99 -5.01 18.28
CA GLY A 132 -14.22 -4.24 19.51
C GLY A 132 -13.00 -3.53 20.08
N GLY A 133 -11.79 -3.90 19.65
CA GLY A 133 -10.55 -3.46 20.30
C GLY A 133 -10.40 -4.03 21.72
N ILE A 134 -9.54 -3.41 22.51
CA ILE A 134 -9.32 -3.71 23.93
C ILE A 134 -9.27 -2.39 24.71
N ALA A 135 -10.38 -2.02 25.34
CA ALA A 135 -10.59 -0.68 25.89
C ALA A 135 -9.69 -0.33 27.08
N ASP A 136 -9.48 -1.28 27.99
CA ASP A 136 -8.64 -1.12 29.18
C ASP A 136 -7.17 -0.78 28.85
N ARG A 137 -6.70 -1.25 27.69
CA ARG A 137 -5.35 -0.98 27.15
C ARG A 137 -5.36 0.08 26.05
N GLN A 138 -6.50 0.71 25.78
CA GLN A 138 -6.68 1.70 24.71
C GLN A 138 -6.18 1.18 23.35
N ILE A 139 -6.61 -0.01 22.98
CA ILE A 139 -6.38 -0.61 21.68
C ILE A 139 -7.67 -0.40 20.87
N PRO A 140 -7.66 0.41 19.81
CA PRO A 140 -8.84 0.62 18.99
C PRO A 140 -9.19 -0.67 18.24
N ALA A 141 -10.45 -0.80 17.83
CA ALA A 141 -10.87 -1.88 16.95
C ALA A 141 -10.08 -1.84 15.63
N CYS A 142 -9.53 -2.97 15.22
CA CYS A 142 -8.79 -3.11 13.96
C CYS A 142 -9.67 -2.75 12.75
N SER A 143 -10.96 -3.09 12.83
CA SER A 143 -11.96 -2.78 11.81
C SER A 143 -12.14 -1.29 11.54
N GLY A 144 -11.76 -0.40 12.46
CA GLY A 144 -11.84 1.04 12.28
C GLY A 144 -10.91 1.57 11.18
N CYS A 145 -9.78 0.89 10.93
CA CYS A 145 -8.84 1.24 9.87
C CYS A 145 -8.81 0.18 8.75
N HIS A 146 -8.85 -1.10 9.12
CA HIS A 146 -8.78 -2.20 8.16
C HIS A 146 -10.15 -2.60 7.59
N SER A 147 -11.22 -1.86 7.89
CA SER A 147 -12.64 -2.14 7.58
C SER A 147 -13.21 -3.39 8.28
N PRO A 148 -14.54 -3.53 8.45
CA PRO A 148 -15.14 -4.72 9.08
C PRO A 148 -14.82 -6.04 8.38
N SER A 149 -14.61 -6.03 7.07
CA SER A 149 -14.28 -7.22 6.25
C SER A 149 -12.79 -7.38 5.99
N GLY A 150 -11.92 -6.52 6.55
CA GLY A 150 -10.48 -6.60 6.28
C GLY A 150 -10.05 -6.12 4.90
N ALA A 151 -10.91 -5.44 4.15
CA ALA A 151 -10.59 -4.87 2.84
C ALA A 151 -9.60 -3.70 2.90
N GLY A 152 -9.47 -3.03 4.05
CA GLY A 152 -8.68 -1.81 4.19
C GLY A 152 -9.27 -0.62 3.44
N ILE A 153 -8.47 0.43 3.30
CA ILE A 153 -8.79 1.65 2.55
C ILE A 153 -7.63 1.92 1.61
N PRO A 154 -7.85 2.05 0.28
CA PRO A 154 -6.80 2.32 -0.69
C PRO A 154 -5.85 3.43 -0.24
N SER A 155 -4.55 3.23 -0.47
CA SER A 155 -3.44 4.11 -0.06
C SER A 155 -3.24 4.35 1.45
N GLN A 156 -4.26 4.12 2.30
CA GLN A 156 -4.21 4.43 3.74
C GLN A 156 -3.96 3.19 4.59
N TYR A 157 -4.75 2.13 4.38
CA TYR A 157 -4.74 0.92 5.20
C TYR A 157 -4.78 -0.32 4.33
N PRO A 158 -3.84 -1.27 4.49
CA PRO A 158 -3.80 -2.46 3.65
C PRO A 158 -4.99 -3.36 3.86
N ARG A 159 -5.31 -4.11 2.81
CA ARG A 159 -6.12 -5.32 2.92
C ARG A 159 -5.41 -6.33 3.82
N VAL A 160 -6.13 -6.87 4.80
CA VAL A 160 -5.68 -7.93 5.71
C VAL A 160 -6.50 -9.23 5.58
N SER A 161 -7.69 -9.14 4.97
CA SER A 161 -8.56 -10.29 4.73
C SER A 161 -7.89 -11.39 3.90
N GLY A 162 -7.98 -12.61 4.40
CA GLY A 162 -7.49 -13.82 3.74
C GLY A 162 -5.98 -13.98 3.75
N GLN A 163 -5.24 -13.08 4.44
CA GLN A 163 -3.79 -13.18 4.55
C GLN A 163 -3.37 -14.41 5.38
N HIS A 164 -2.19 -14.94 5.15
CA HIS A 164 -1.69 -16.05 5.97
C HIS A 164 -1.54 -15.65 7.44
N ALA A 165 -2.05 -16.48 8.35
CA ALA A 165 -1.95 -16.26 9.78
C ALA A 165 -0.47 -16.16 10.23
N GLU A 166 0.41 -17.01 9.69
CA GLU A 166 1.84 -16.98 10.02
C GLU A 166 2.48 -15.63 9.64
N TYR A 167 2.26 -15.17 8.40
CA TYR A 167 2.71 -13.85 7.99
C TYR A 167 2.11 -12.72 8.85
N ALA A 168 0.80 -12.76 9.12
CA ALA A 168 0.11 -11.73 9.91
C ALA A 168 0.66 -11.65 11.35
N ALA A 169 0.84 -12.80 12.01
CA ALA A 169 1.45 -12.89 13.32
C ALA A 169 2.90 -12.36 13.32
N ALA A 170 3.69 -12.73 12.30
CA ALA A 170 5.05 -12.23 12.14
C ALA A 170 5.07 -10.69 11.97
N GLN A 171 4.14 -10.11 11.22
CA GLN A 171 4.08 -8.65 11.05
C GLN A 171 3.69 -7.94 12.34
N LEU A 172 2.68 -8.42 13.07
CA LEU A 172 2.29 -7.85 14.37
C LEU A 172 3.44 -7.94 15.38
N THR A 173 4.13 -9.09 15.42
CA THR A 173 5.31 -9.29 16.26
C THR A 173 6.44 -8.33 15.88
N ALA A 174 6.71 -8.16 14.58
CA ALA A 174 7.74 -7.23 14.10
C ALA A 174 7.42 -5.77 14.43
N PHE A 175 6.15 -5.36 14.35
CA PHE A 175 5.72 -4.03 14.80
C PHE A 175 5.89 -3.85 16.30
N ARG A 176 5.47 -4.84 17.10
CA ARG A 176 5.61 -4.84 18.56
C ARG A 176 7.06 -4.75 19.01
N GLY A 177 7.95 -5.49 18.33
CA GLY A 177 9.38 -5.52 18.63
C GLY A 177 10.22 -4.44 17.96
N GLY A 178 9.61 -3.52 17.20
CA GLY A 178 10.30 -2.41 16.54
C GLY A 178 11.10 -2.78 15.28
N LEU A 179 11.24 -4.08 14.94
CA LEU A 179 11.90 -4.53 13.70
C LEU A 179 11.19 -3.99 12.46
N ARG A 180 9.86 -3.83 12.53
CA ARG A 180 9.07 -3.11 11.53
C ARG A 180 8.56 -1.82 12.14
N ASN A 181 9.02 -0.68 11.64
CA ASN A 181 8.70 0.66 12.18
C ASN A 181 8.16 1.61 11.10
N ASN A 182 7.81 1.10 9.92
CA ASN A 182 7.31 1.89 8.79
C ASN A 182 5.83 2.33 8.90
N SER A 183 5.25 2.22 10.10
CA SER A 183 3.91 2.71 10.48
C SER A 183 3.86 2.97 11.99
N ALA A 184 3.76 4.25 12.38
CA ALA A 184 3.68 4.62 13.80
C ALA A 184 2.41 4.06 14.46
N GLN A 185 1.27 4.07 13.76
CA GLN A 185 -0.01 3.57 14.24
C GLN A 185 0.08 2.07 14.57
N MET A 186 0.60 1.26 13.65
CA MET A 186 0.73 -0.19 13.88
C MET A 186 1.77 -0.52 14.95
N SER A 187 2.87 0.22 15.05
CA SER A 187 3.83 0.06 16.15
C SER A 187 3.18 0.35 17.51
N GLN A 188 2.43 1.43 17.64
CA GLN A 188 1.75 1.80 18.89
C GLN A 188 0.66 0.79 19.29
N ILE A 189 -0.11 0.29 18.32
CA ILE A 189 -1.14 -0.73 18.57
C ILE A 189 -0.50 -2.06 18.96
N ALA A 190 0.48 -2.54 18.18
CA ALA A 190 1.10 -3.85 18.39
C ALA A 190 1.94 -3.90 19.67
N ALA A 191 2.54 -2.77 20.10
CA ALA A 191 3.23 -2.65 21.39
C ALA A 191 2.35 -3.06 22.57
N LYS A 192 1.03 -2.95 22.42
CA LYS A 192 0.04 -3.29 23.44
C LYS A 192 -0.61 -4.66 23.21
N LEU A 193 -0.11 -5.52 22.33
CA LEU A 193 -0.66 -6.86 22.15
C LEU A 193 0.23 -7.92 22.82
N ASN A 194 -0.39 -8.87 23.53
CA ASN A 194 0.29 -10.07 24.00
C ASN A 194 0.33 -11.15 22.90
N ASP A 195 1.07 -12.24 23.12
CA ASP A 195 1.26 -13.30 22.12
C ASP A 195 -0.05 -13.99 21.73
N ARG A 196 -0.91 -14.26 22.71
CA ARG A 196 -2.20 -14.92 22.46
C ARG A 196 -3.11 -14.04 21.59
N GLU A 197 -3.13 -12.73 21.84
CA GLU A 197 -3.90 -11.76 21.06
C GLU A 197 -3.38 -11.63 19.62
N ILE A 198 -2.05 -11.64 19.43
CA ILE A 198 -1.43 -11.65 18.09
C ILE A 198 -1.84 -12.90 17.32
N GLN A 199 -1.75 -14.08 17.93
CA GLN A 199 -2.15 -15.33 17.27
C GLN A 199 -3.65 -15.36 16.98
N ALA A 200 -4.48 -14.84 17.89
CA ALA A 200 -5.92 -14.74 17.71
C ALA A 200 -6.30 -13.83 16.53
N LEU A 201 -5.73 -12.62 16.48
CA LEU A 201 -5.94 -11.68 15.37
C LEU A 201 -5.46 -12.27 14.05
N ALA A 202 -4.29 -12.91 14.04
CA ALA A 202 -3.71 -13.53 12.86
C ALA A 202 -4.58 -14.66 12.30
N ASP A 203 -5.06 -15.58 13.15
CA ASP A 203 -5.97 -16.65 12.73
C ASP A 203 -7.31 -16.08 12.24
N TYR A 204 -7.85 -15.07 12.93
CA TYR A 204 -9.08 -14.40 12.51
C TYR A 204 -8.97 -13.73 11.14
N VAL A 205 -7.93 -12.91 10.89
CA VAL A 205 -7.78 -12.24 9.58
C VAL A 205 -7.52 -13.23 8.44
N ALA A 206 -6.97 -14.41 8.73
CA ALA A 206 -6.80 -15.46 7.74
C ALA A 206 -8.14 -16.00 7.22
N GLY A 207 -9.16 -16.09 8.08
CA GLY A 207 -10.52 -16.47 7.68
C GLY A 207 -11.46 -15.31 7.32
N LEU A 208 -11.02 -14.06 7.55
CA LEU A 208 -11.85 -12.88 7.39
C LEU A 208 -12.20 -12.61 5.93
N ARG A 209 -13.46 -12.25 5.67
CA ARG A 209 -14.04 -11.98 4.35
C ARG A 209 -15.20 -10.99 4.45
#